data_AF-A0A1R3I957-F1
#
_entry.id   AF-A0A1R3I957-F1
#
_cell.length_a   1.000
_cell.length_b   1.000
_cell.length_c   1.000
_cell.angle_alpha   90.00
_cell.angle_beta   90.00
_cell.angle_gamma   90.00
#
_symmetry.space_group_name_H-M   'P 1'
#
loop_
_entity.id
_entity.type
_entity.pdbx_description
1 polymer ?
#
loop_
_entity_poly.entity_id
_entity_poly.type
_entity_poly.pdbx_seq_one_letter_code
_entity_poly.pdbx_strand_id
1 'polypeptide(L)'
;MALSSSPILSPLHFNFNSNRKNLSCLSPNPLLFSIFTKPANTNRGCSTIIFSYKPTSGLTAEDKKVLLERYGFEHNEYIPEAKTKRRKELQRKGKGKEVVTEEEVKPPRTTHKLLQVLGGKAKRKKLLSPKGMDVRPMMEVVKGAAFDILQVVGGCPASLRPGRWLDLYSGTGSVGIEAISRGCSEVHFVEMDPWVISNVLRPNLEWTGFLDVSVIHPVRVESFLDQAERFVGSDGPFDYISVTPPYTQVDYGTLMAQISNSAIVGEDTFIVVEYPLRTDMLDSCGCLVKIKDRRFGRTHLAIYGPKWAQKKRKSEKTLQNTE
;
A
#
# COMPACT_ATOMS: atom_id res chain seq x y z
N MET A 1 -82.81 17.16 4.89
CA MET A 1 -81.34 17.30 4.86
C MET A 1 -80.77 15.88 4.95
N ALA A 2 -80.29 15.20 3.91
CA ALA A 2 -79.77 15.64 2.60
C ALA A 2 -78.56 16.59 2.74
N LEU A 3 -77.40 16.40 2.08
CA LEU A 3 -77.01 15.53 0.94
C LEU A 3 -75.81 14.62 1.34
N SER A 4 -75.54 13.41 0.79
CA SER A 4 -75.27 12.97 -0.60
C SER A 4 -73.90 13.47 -1.16
N SER A 5 -73.13 12.74 -1.97
CA SER A 5 -73.19 11.34 -2.47
C SER A 5 -71.86 10.92 -3.16
N SER A 6 -71.69 9.63 -3.46
CA SER A 6 -70.42 8.95 -3.87
C SER A 6 -70.03 9.12 -5.38
N PRO A 7 -68.86 8.59 -5.86
CA PRO A 7 -68.25 8.93 -7.17
C PRO A 7 -68.71 8.03 -8.35
N ILE A 8 -68.32 8.34 -9.60
CA ILE A 8 -68.53 7.46 -10.77
C ILE A 8 -67.61 7.75 -11.99
N LEU A 9 -67.20 6.65 -12.66
CA LEU A 9 -66.74 6.41 -14.06
C LEU A 9 -65.68 7.28 -14.80
N SER A 10 -64.81 6.55 -15.52
CA SER A 10 -64.33 6.82 -16.89
C SER A 10 -65.27 6.11 -17.91
N PRO A 11 -65.31 6.47 -19.23
CA PRO A 11 -64.28 5.98 -20.18
C PRO A 11 -64.08 6.87 -21.44
N LEU A 12 -63.18 6.47 -22.37
CA LEU A 12 -63.50 6.31 -23.81
C LEU A 12 -62.39 5.60 -24.60
N HIS A 13 -62.78 4.88 -25.65
CA HIS A 13 -61.93 4.27 -26.69
C HIS A 13 -61.75 5.23 -27.89
N PHE A 14 -60.68 5.06 -28.67
CA PHE A 14 -60.81 4.71 -30.10
C PHE A 14 -59.52 4.09 -30.68
N ASN A 15 -59.63 3.32 -31.77
CA ASN A 15 -58.56 2.45 -32.28
C ASN A 15 -58.69 2.22 -33.81
N PHE A 16 -57.61 2.45 -34.56
CA PHE A 16 -57.36 2.07 -35.98
C PHE A 16 -55.82 2.15 -36.17
N ASN A 17 -55.04 1.20 -36.73
CA ASN A 17 -55.22 0.28 -37.88
C ASN A 17 -55.35 1.07 -39.21
N SER A 18 -54.72 0.76 -40.35
CA SER A 18 -53.99 -0.43 -40.83
C SER A 18 -52.99 0.02 -41.94
N ASN A 19 -51.77 -0.51 -42.07
CA ASN A 19 -51.38 -1.70 -42.89
C ASN A 19 -51.32 -1.46 -44.43
N ARG A 20 -50.45 -2.22 -45.13
CA ARG A 20 -50.26 -2.44 -46.61
C ARG A 20 -49.16 -1.58 -47.28
N LYS A 21 -48.06 -2.15 -47.85
CA LYS A 21 -47.83 -3.09 -49.01
C LYS A 21 -47.51 -2.29 -50.31
N ASN A 22 -46.78 -2.76 -51.34
CA ASN A 22 -46.21 -4.08 -51.67
C ASN A 22 -45.13 -3.98 -52.79
N LEU A 23 -44.25 -5.00 -52.93
CA LEU A 23 -43.60 -5.51 -54.18
C LEU A 23 -42.68 -4.55 -54.98
N SER A 24 -41.61 -4.95 -55.71
CA SER A 24 -40.84 -6.22 -55.89
C SER A 24 -39.55 -5.88 -56.72
N CYS A 25 -38.68 -6.74 -57.26
CA CYS A 25 -38.58 -8.21 -57.41
C CYS A 25 -37.13 -8.67 -57.73
N LEU A 26 -36.92 -10.00 -57.76
CA LEU A 26 -35.82 -10.77 -58.40
C LEU A 26 -34.35 -10.61 -57.91
N SER A 27 -33.54 -11.62 -58.28
CA SER A 27 -32.15 -11.92 -57.89
C SER A 27 -31.37 -12.40 -59.15
N PRO A 28 -30.06 -12.76 -59.15
CA PRO A 28 -29.15 -12.96 -58.02
C PRO A 28 -27.71 -12.37 -58.13
N ASN A 29 -26.95 -12.59 -57.04
CA ASN A 29 -25.48 -12.70 -56.83
C ASN A 29 -24.56 -12.98 -58.06
N PRO A 30 -23.20 -12.79 -57.98
CA PRO A 30 -22.37 -12.49 -56.78
C PRO A 30 -21.11 -11.57 -56.95
N LEU A 31 -20.34 -11.43 -55.86
CA LEU A 31 -18.87 -11.17 -55.73
C LEU A 31 -18.27 -9.72 -55.67
N LEU A 32 -17.56 -9.50 -54.54
CA LEU A 32 -16.24 -8.86 -54.33
C LEU A 32 -15.99 -7.32 -54.50
N PHE A 33 -15.44 -6.73 -53.43
CA PHE A 33 -14.57 -5.53 -53.30
C PHE A 33 -14.95 -4.18 -53.97
N SER A 34 -15.41 -3.20 -53.17
CA SER A 34 -14.68 -1.93 -52.89
C SER A 34 -15.38 -1.12 -51.75
N ILE A 35 -14.68 -0.70 -50.67
CA ILE A 35 -13.87 0.52 -50.37
C ILE A 35 -14.69 1.81 -50.05
N PHE A 36 -14.26 2.54 -48.99
CA PHE A 36 -14.76 3.83 -48.42
C PHE A 36 -16.10 3.77 -47.65
N THR A 37 -16.34 4.57 -46.60
CA THR A 37 -15.80 5.91 -46.24
C THR A 37 -15.13 6.03 -44.85
N LYS A 38 -14.60 7.23 -44.55
CA LYS A 38 -14.01 7.74 -43.29
C LYS A 38 -14.84 8.97 -42.82
N PRO A 39 -14.71 9.52 -41.58
CA PRO A 39 -13.46 9.72 -40.84
C PRO A 39 -13.44 9.51 -39.31
N ALA A 40 -12.22 9.57 -38.77
CA ALA A 40 -11.84 10.01 -37.42
C ALA A 40 -12.55 9.44 -36.17
N ASN A 41 -11.97 8.37 -35.59
CA ASN A 41 -11.81 8.26 -34.14
C ASN A 41 -10.45 7.59 -33.83
N THR A 42 -9.67 8.13 -32.89
CA THR A 42 -8.26 7.78 -32.67
C THR A 42 -8.05 6.70 -31.60
N ASN A 43 -8.63 5.52 -31.81
CA ASN A 43 -8.22 4.33 -31.07
C ASN A 43 -6.86 3.83 -31.58
N ARG A 44 -5.78 4.13 -30.86
CA ARG A 44 -4.51 3.39 -30.95
C ARG A 44 -4.48 2.35 -29.84
N GLY A 45 -4.71 1.09 -30.20
CA GLY A 45 -4.66 -0.02 -29.24
C GLY A 45 -3.25 -0.17 -28.67
N CYS A 46 -3.14 -0.24 -27.34
CA CYS A 46 -1.93 -0.70 -26.69
C CYS A 46 -1.87 -2.23 -26.79
N SER A 47 -0.81 -2.77 -27.39
CA SER A 47 -0.64 -4.21 -27.57
C SER A 47 -0.26 -4.89 -26.25
N THR A 48 -1.19 -5.62 -25.63
CA THR A 48 -0.94 -6.37 -24.39
C THR A 48 0.07 -7.50 -24.63
N ILE A 49 1.34 -7.27 -24.30
CA ILE A 49 2.38 -8.32 -24.32
C ILE A 49 2.26 -9.18 -23.05
N ILE A 50 1.53 -10.29 -23.14
CA ILE A 50 1.38 -11.24 -22.03
C ILE A 50 2.66 -12.08 -21.90
N PHE A 51 3.51 -11.76 -20.93
CA PHE A 51 4.59 -12.65 -20.48
C PHE A 51 4.18 -13.44 -19.24
N SER A 52 3.50 -14.57 -19.47
CA SER A 52 3.23 -15.57 -18.44
C SER A 52 4.51 -16.36 -18.12
N TYR A 53 5.33 -15.85 -17.19
CA TYR A 53 6.54 -16.53 -16.75
C TYR A 53 6.24 -17.38 -15.50
N LYS A 54 6.43 -18.70 -15.60
CA LYS A 54 6.34 -19.65 -14.47
C LYS A 54 7.76 -20.08 -14.04
N PRO A 55 8.35 -19.48 -12.99
CA PRO A 55 9.62 -19.95 -12.46
C PRO A 55 9.42 -21.20 -11.58
N THR A 56 9.47 -22.38 -12.20
CA THR A 56 9.83 -23.61 -11.47
C THR A 56 11.35 -23.68 -11.37
N SER A 57 11.88 -23.74 -10.14
CA SER A 57 13.27 -23.43 -9.76
C SER A 57 13.61 -21.92 -9.75
N GLY A 58 14.68 -21.57 -9.02
CA GLY A 58 15.01 -20.18 -8.66
C GLY A 58 15.82 -19.44 -9.73
N LEU A 59 15.51 -18.16 -9.91
CA LEU A 59 16.16 -17.23 -10.86
C LEU A 59 17.69 -17.25 -10.72
N THR A 60 18.37 -17.40 -11.84
CA THR A 60 19.84 -17.38 -11.95
C THR A 60 20.39 -15.96 -11.73
N ALA A 61 21.72 -15.81 -11.73
CA ALA A 61 22.35 -14.50 -11.68
C ALA A 61 22.00 -13.63 -12.90
N GLU A 62 21.93 -14.24 -14.09
CA GLU A 62 21.64 -13.54 -15.35
C GLU A 62 20.16 -13.12 -15.43
N ASP A 63 19.23 -13.97 -14.97
CA ASP A 63 17.81 -13.59 -14.91
C ASP A 63 17.60 -12.37 -14.00
N LYS A 64 18.34 -12.28 -12.88
CA LYS A 64 18.28 -11.14 -11.95
C LYS A 64 18.87 -9.88 -12.57
N LYS A 65 19.96 -10.00 -13.33
CA LYS A 65 20.56 -8.89 -14.09
C LYS A 65 19.57 -8.30 -15.10
N VAL A 66 19.01 -9.14 -15.98
CA VAL A 66 18.04 -8.72 -17.01
C VAL A 66 16.78 -8.11 -16.37
N LEU A 67 16.42 -8.55 -15.16
CA LEU A 67 15.32 -7.99 -14.39
C LEU A 67 15.68 -6.62 -13.77
N LEU A 68 16.90 -6.43 -13.25
CA LEU A 68 17.39 -5.15 -12.74
C LEU A 68 17.54 -4.08 -13.84
N GLU A 69 18.16 -4.44 -14.97
CA GLU A 69 18.35 -3.55 -16.12
C GLU A 69 16.98 -3.07 -16.66
N ARG A 70 15.96 -3.95 -16.69
CA ARG A 70 14.58 -3.60 -17.08
C ARG A 70 13.93 -2.54 -16.19
N TYR A 71 14.37 -2.40 -14.94
CA TYR A 71 13.88 -1.37 -14.00
C TYR A 71 14.83 -0.17 -13.85
N GLY A 72 15.86 -0.06 -14.70
CA GLY A 72 16.74 1.12 -14.77
C GLY A 72 17.86 1.16 -13.73
N PHE A 73 18.26 0.01 -13.17
CA PHE A 73 19.41 -0.08 -12.26
C PHE A 73 20.71 -0.36 -13.03
N GLU A 74 21.73 0.46 -12.83
CA GLU A 74 23.09 0.26 -13.35
C GLU A 74 23.73 -1.01 -12.75
N HIS A 75 24.35 -1.83 -13.60
CA HIS A 75 24.82 -3.17 -13.21
C HIS A 75 26.03 -3.17 -12.26
N ASN A 76 26.77 -2.05 -12.20
CA ASN A 76 28.09 -1.99 -11.57
C ASN A 76 28.11 -1.58 -10.08
N GLU A 77 26.99 -1.16 -9.49
CA GLU A 77 26.96 -0.86 -8.04
C GLU A 77 26.92 -2.12 -7.15
N TYR A 78 26.69 -3.32 -7.72
CA TYR A 78 26.46 -4.52 -6.90
C TYR A 78 26.98 -5.85 -7.49
N ILE A 79 28.30 -5.92 -7.76
CA ILE A 79 29.01 -7.18 -8.01
C ILE A 79 30.13 -7.36 -6.97
N PRO A 80 30.07 -8.39 -6.10
CA PRO A 80 31.24 -8.81 -5.33
C PRO A 80 32.28 -9.39 -6.30
N GLU A 81 33.49 -8.82 -6.32
CA GLU A 81 34.48 -9.07 -7.39
C GLU A 81 34.74 -10.57 -7.65
N ALA A 82 34.47 -11.01 -8.87
CA ALA A 82 34.75 -12.37 -9.32
C ALA A 82 36.27 -12.59 -9.39
N LYS A 83 36.82 -13.37 -8.44
CA LYS A 83 38.25 -13.63 -8.25
C LYS A 83 38.96 -14.13 -9.51
N THR A 84 39.45 -13.19 -10.31
CA THR A 84 40.17 -13.46 -11.55
C THR A 84 41.57 -13.99 -11.24
N LYS A 85 41.89 -15.18 -11.77
CA LYS A 85 43.19 -15.85 -11.55
C LYS A 85 44.33 -15.08 -12.22
N ARG A 86 45.00 -14.16 -11.51
CA ARG A 86 46.37 -13.71 -11.86
C ARG A 86 47.42 -14.53 -11.11
N ARG A 87 48.34 -15.13 -11.87
CA ARG A 87 49.30 -16.15 -11.41
C ARG A 87 50.72 -15.63 -11.63
N LYS A 88 51.41 -15.24 -10.54
CA LYS A 88 52.69 -14.49 -10.56
C LYS A 88 52.50 -13.07 -11.12
N GLU A 89 53.30 -12.05 -10.79
CA GLU A 89 54.70 -12.08 -10.35
C GLU A 89 55.09 -10.81 -9.56
N LEU A 90 55.61 -10.95 -8.34
CA LEU A 90 56.82 -10.25 -7.87
C LEU A 90 57.25 -10.78 -6.49
N GLN A 91 58.55 -11.03 -6.30
CA GLN A 91 59.17 -11.05 -4.98
C GLN A 91 59.83 -9.68 -4.75
N ARG A 92 59.60 -9.03 -3.59
CA ARG A 92 60.66 -8.45 -2.71
C ARG A 92 60.08 -7.57 -1.58
N LYS A 93 60.48 -7.94 -0.35
CA LYS A 93 60.76 -7.08 0.83
C LYS A 93 59.83 -5.90 1.13
N GLY A 94 58.96 -6.07 2.14
CA GLY A 94 58.43 -5.00 2.97
C GLY A 94 57.89 -5.53 4.30
N LYS A 95 58.41 -5.10 5.45
CA LYS A 95 57.82 -5.42 6.77
C LYS A 95 56.75 -4.38 7.13
N GLY A 96 55.63 -4.41 6.41
CA GLY A 96 54.38 -3.80 6.86
C GLY A 96 53.64 -4.78 7.76
N LYS A 97 53.06 -4.32 8.88
CA LYS A 97 52.17 -5.14 9.70
C LYS A 97 50.72 -4.84 9.30
N GLU A 98 50.32 -5.32 8.12
CA GLU A 98 48.95 -5.20 7.63
C GLU A 98 48.01 -5.90 8.62
N VAL A 99 47.17 -5.11 9.28
CA VAL A 99 46.02 -5.64 10.03
C VAL A 99 44.95 -5.96 8.98
N VAL A 100 44.97 -7.20 8.49
CA VAL A 100 43.88 -7.72 7.68
C VAL A 100 42.65 -7.78 8.57
N THR A 101 41.77 -6.79 8.45
CA THR A 101 40.40 -6.90 8.95
C THR A 101 39.69 -7.96 8.12
N GLU A 102 39.53 -9.15 8.69
CA GLU A 102 38.70 -10.19 8.11
C GLU A 102 37.26 -9.67 8.03
N GLU A 103 36.79 -9.31 6.84
CA GLU A 103 35.39 -8.97 6.63
C GLU A 103 34.54 -10.21 6.87
N GLU A 104 33.85 -10.27 8.02
CA GLU A 104 32.90 -11.33 8.32
C GLU A 104 31.87 -11.44 7.20
N VAL A 105 31.94 -12.53 6.43
CA VAL A 105 30.98 -12.83 5.36
C VAL A 105 29.62 -13.11 5.99
N LYS A 106 28.83 -12.05 6.16
CA LYS A 106 27.50 -12.10 6.79
C LYS A 106 26.67 -13.20 6.12
N PRO A 107 26.04 -14.10 6.90
CA PRO A 107 25.36 -15.26 6.35
C PRO A 107 24.21 -14.83 5.42
N PRO A 108 23.90 -15.63 4.38
CA PRO A 108 22.88 -15.26 3.40
C PRO A 108 21.54 -15.01 4.10
N ARG A 109 20.94 -13.86 3.79
CA ARG A 109 19.62 -13.47 4.33
C ARG A 109 18.59 -14.54 3.99
N THR A 110 17.81 -14.95 4.98
CA THR A 110 16.78 -15.99 4.86
C THR A 110 15.44 -15.47 5.38
N THR A 111 14.35 -16.18 5.10
CA THR A 111 12.99 -15.79 5.51
C THR A 111 12.37 -16.84 6.45
N HIS A 112 11.31 -16.44 7.16
CA HIS A 112 10.50 -17.30 8.03
C HIS A 112 9.02 -16.88 7.97
N LYS A 113 8.10 -17.72 8.46
CA LYS A 113 6.63 -17.46 8.42
C LYS A 113 5.97 -17.39 9.80
N LEU A 114 6.38 -16.42 10.61
CA LEU A 114 5.83 -16.21 11.97
C LEU A 114 4.61 -15.26 11.97
N LEU A 115 4.60 -14.24 11.12
CA LEU A 115 3.53 -13.23 11.03
C LEU A 115 2.28 -13.77 10.33
N GLN A 116 1.11 -13.18 10.62
CA GLN A 116 -0.15 -13.46 9.91
C GLN A 116 -1.07 -12.25 9.71
N VAL A 117 -2.06 -12.43 8.85
CA VAL A 117 -3.21 -11.54 8.70
C VAL A 117 -4.29 -11.90 9.72
N LEU A 118 -4.82 -10.92 10.46
CA LEU A 118 -5.67 -11.12 11.64
C LEU A 118 -7.17 -11.03 11.32
N GLY A 119 -7.55 -10.07 10.48
CA GLY A 119 -8.92 -9.79 10.04
C GLY A 119 -9.10 -9.85 8.52
N GLY A 120 -10.35 -9.73 8.08
CA GLY A 120 -10.67 -9.50 6.66
C GLY A 120 -10.47 -10.67 5.69
N LYS A 121 -10.44 -10.36 4.38
CA LYS A 121 -10.42 -11.30 3.24
C LYS A 121 -9.28 -12.33 3.29
N ALA A 122 -8.09 -11.94 3.75
CA ALA A 122 -6.90 -12.78 3.83
C ALA A 122 -6.63 -13.37 5.23
N LYS A 123 -7.59 -13.28 6.17
CA LYS A 123 -7.47 -13.74 7.56
C LYS A 123 -6.85 -15.15 7.69
N ARG A 124 -5.87 -15.27 8.58
CA ARG A 124 -5.02 -16.45 8.85
C ARG A 124 -4.02 -16.84 7.76
N LYS A 125 -3.90 -16.11 6.63
CA LYS A 125 -2.74 -16.29 5.74
C LYS A 125 -1.47 -15.92 6.51
N LYS A 126 -0.50 -16.85 6.57
CA LYS A 126 0.85 -16.60 7.09
C LYS A 126 1.67 -15.79 6.10
N LEU A 127 2.45 -14.84 6.60
CA LEU A 127 3.31 -13.95 5.82
C LEU A 127 4.79 -14.29 6.04
N LEU A 128 5.60 -14.12 5.00
CA LEU A 128 7.06 -14.13 5.07
C LEU A 128 7.57 -12.91 5.85
N SER A 129 8.70 -13.10 6.52
CA SER A 129 9.45 -12.06 7.24
C SER A 129 10.96 -12.36 7.17
N PRO A 130 11.85 -11.34 7.10
CA PRO A 130 13.29 -11.54 7.19
C PRO A 130 13.70 -12.24 8.49
N LYS A 131 14.59 -13.23 8.43
CA LYS A 131 15.20 -13.89 9.60
C LYS A 131 16.50 -13.18 9.97
N GLY A 132 16.69 -12.90 11.26
CA GLY A 132 17.95 -12.38 11.79
C GLY A 132 18.24 -10.91 11.51
N MET A 133 17.25 -10.13 11.04
CA MET A 133 17.34 -8.67 11.12
C MET A 133 16.96 -8.21 12.53
N ASP A 134 17.67 -7.22 13.06
CA ASP A 134 17.41 -6.63 14.39
C ASP A 134 16.20 -5.67 14.41
N VAL A 135 15.39 -5.72 13.33
CA VAL A 135 14.16 -4.94 13.16
C VAL A 135 12.97 -5.78 13.61
N ARG A 136 12.38 -5.40 14.74
CA ARG A 136 11.19 -6.06 15.30
C ARG A 136 9.95 -5.68 14.48
N PRO A 137 9.18 -6.63 13.91
CA PRO A 137 7.91 -6.32 13.26
C PRO A 137 6.84 -5.91 14.29
N MET A 138 5.89 -5.06 13.88
CA MET A 138 4.72 -4.69 14.68
C MET A 138 4.05 -5.94 15.27
N MET A 139 3.86 -5.96 16.59
CA MET A 139 3.22 -7.09 17.28
C MET A 139 1.79 -7.31 16.79
N GLU A 140 1.34 -8.56 16.66
CA GLU A 140 -0.04 -8.86 16.25
C GLU A 140 -1.10 -8.21 17.18
N VAL A 141 -0.80 -8.08 18.49
CA VAL A 141 -1.67 -7.38 19.44
C VAL A 141 -1.72 -5.87 19.20
N VAL A 142 -0.60 -5.26 18.80
CA VAL A 142 -0.52 -3.82 18.45
C VAL A 142 -1.25 -3.57 17.13
N LYS A 143 -0.99 -4.41 16.11
CA LYS A 143 -1.67 -4.35 14.80
C LYS A 143 -3.18 -4.52 14.95
N GLY A 144 -3.63 -5.54 15.69
CA GLY A 144 -5.04 -5.75 16.00
C GLY A 144 -5.67 -4.52 16.65
N ALA A 145 -5.07 -4.03 17.73
CA ALA A 145 -5.56 -2.84 18.43
C ALA A 145 -5.59 -1.58 17.54
N ALA A 146 -4.63 -1.41 16.62
CA ALA A 146 -4.63 -0.29 15.68
C ALA A 146 -5.86 -0.30 14.76
N PHE A 147 -6.09 -1.40 14.04
CA PHE A 147 -7.24 -1.51 13.15
C PHE A 147 -8.57 -1.49 13.88
N ASP A 148 -8.66 -2.13 15.06
CA ASP A 148 -9.89 -2.13 15.86
C ASP A 148 -10.21 -0.72 16.39
N ILE A 149 -9.21 0.13 16.67
CA ILE A 149 -9.43 1.55 16.99
C ILE A 149 -9.86 2.31 15.73
N LEU A 150 -9.16 2.16 14.59
CA LEU A 150 -9.48 2.83 13.32
C LEU A 150 -10.93 2.56 12.88
N GLN A 151 -11.39 1.32 12.96
CA GLN A 151 -12.77 0.95 12.64
C GLN A 151 -13.80 1.65 13.55
N VAL A 152 -13.47 1.83 14.84
CA VAL A 152 -14.33 2.53 15.81
C VAL A 152 -14.30 4.06 15.65
N VAL A 153 -13.16 4.68 15.33
CA VAL A 153 -13.07 6.15 15.17
C VAL A 153 -13.49 6.61 13.78
N GLY A 154 -13.25 5.81 12.74
CA GLY A 154 -13.80 5.97 11.40
C GLY A 154 -15.30 5.62 11.28
N GLY A 155 -15.97 5.27 12.39
CA GLY A 155 -17.42 5.05 12.43
C GLY A 155 -17.92 3.83 11.64
N CYS A 156 -17.05 2.88 11.29
CA CYS A 156 -17.41 1.64 10.60
C CYS A 156 -16.88 0.42 11.39
N PRO A 157 -17.62 -0.06 12.41
CA PRO A 157 -17.11 -1.14 13.28
C PRO A 157 -16.90 -2.49 12.59
N ALA A 158 -17.48 -2.71 11.40
CA ALA A 158 -17.43 -3.98 10.69
C ALA A 158 -16.27 -4.09 9.67
N SER A 159 -15.77 -2.97 9.14
CA SER A 159 -14.81 -2.91 8.04
C SER A 159 -14.02 -1.61 8.13
N LEU A 160 -12.77 -1.58 7.66
CA LEU A 160 -12.14 -0.30 7.35
C LEU A 160 -12.97 0.39 6.25
N ARG A 161 -12.99 1.74 6.20
CA ARG A 161 -13.59 2.41 5.04
C ARG A 161 -12.71 2.13 3.81
N PRO A 162 -13.29 1.98 2.61
CA PRO A 162 -12.54 2.08 1.36
C PRO A 162 -11.79 3.42 1.30
N GLY A 163 -10.62 3.42 0.67
CA GLY A 163 -9.67 4.53 0.67
C GLY A 163 -8.26 4.08 0.29
N ARG A 164 -7.31 5.03 0.28
CA ARG A 164 -5.89 4.84 -0.02
C ARG A 164 -5.09 4.79 1.29
N TRP A 165 -4.18 3.83 1.42
CA TRP A 165 -3.29 3.69 2.58
C TRP A 165 -1.83 3.84 2.16
N LEU A 166 -1.03 4.52 2.99
CA LEU A 166 0.42 4.66 2.83
C LEU A 166 1.15 3.94 3.96
N ASP A 167 1.88 2.87 3.65
CA ASP A 167 2.62 2.05 4.62
C ASP A 167 4.11 2.48 4.60
N LEU A 168 4.49 3.40 5.49
CA LEU A 168 5.86 3.90 5.62
C LEU A 168 6.70 2.95 6.48
N TYR A 169 7.88 2.59 5.98
CA TYR A 169 8.74 1.51 6.52
C TYR A 169 8.03 0.14 6.49
N SER A 170 7.37 -0.15 5.37
CA SER A 170 6.46 -1.30 5.22
C SER A 170 7.10 -2.68 5.41
N GLY A 171 8.36 -2.87 5.01
CA GLY A 171 9.13 -4.11 5.16
C GLY A 171 8.42 -5.38 4.66
N THR A 172 7.73 -6.06 5.57
CA THR A 172 6.97 -7.28 5.27
C THR A 172 5.62 -7.03 4.57
N GLY A 173 5.15 -5.79 4.57
CA GLY A 173 3.79 -5.40 4.17
C GLY A 173 2.70 -5.78 5.18
N SER A 174 3.07 -6.25 6.38
CA SER A 174 2.14 -6.81 7.37
C SER A 174 1.01 -5.86 7.81
N VAL A 175 1.21 -4.55 7.73
CA VAL A 175 0.21 -3.52 8.07
C VAL A 175 -0.67 -3.21 6.85
N GLY A 176 -0.09 -2.80 5.72
CA GLY A 176 -0.86 -2.55 4.49
C GLY A 176 -1.67 -3.75 3.99
N ILE A 177 -1.14 -4.98 4.10
CA ILE A 177 -1.87 -6.22 3.78
C ILE A 177 -3.09 -6.41 4.71
N GLU A 178 -2.97 -6.04 5.99
CA GLU A 178 -4.08 -6.06 6.94
C GLU A 178 -5.15 -5.02 6.56
N ALA A 179 -4.75 -3.85 6.06
CA ALA A 179 -5.65 -2.82 5.54
C ALA A 179 -6.45 -3.30 4.32
N ILE A 180 -5.79 -3.84 3.28
CA ILE A 180 -6.45 -4.41 2.09
C ILE A 180 -7.42 -5.53 2.50
N SER A 181 -6.94 -6.42 3.38
CA SER A 181 -7.76 -7.50 3.92
C SER A 181 -9.03 -6.96 4.59
N ARG A 182 -8.91 -5.89 5.39
CA ARG A 182 -10.01 -5.23 6.12
C ARG A 182 -10.79 -4.19 5.31
N GLY A 183 -10.56 -4.04 4.00
CA GLY A 183 -11.42 -3.24 3.11
C GLY A 183 -10.82 -1.97 2.50
N CYS A 184 -9.52 -1.71 2.70
CA CYS A 184 -8.80 -0.66 1.96
C CYS A 184 -8.83 -0.92 0.44
N SER A 185 -8.84 0.14 -0.36
CA SER A 185 -8.98 0.06 -1.83
C SER A 185 -7.62 -0.11 -2.54
N GLU A 186 -6.62 0.64 -2.08
CA GLU A 186 -5.27 0.72 -2.64
C GLU A 186 -4.27 0.90 -1.49
N VAL A 187 -3.06 0.33 -1.61
CA VAL A 187 -1.96 0.60 -0.67
C VAL A 187 -0.66 0.92 -1.37
N HIS A 188 -0.04 2.02 -0.95
CA HIS A 188 1.31 2.42 -1.33
C HIS A 188 2.28 1.96 -0.24
N PHE A 189 3.16 1.03 -0.58
CA PHE A 189 4.17 0.47 0.32
C PHE A 189 5.52 1.14 0.05
N VAL A 190 6.08 1.83 1.05
CA VAL A 190 7.43 2.42 0.95
C VAL A 190 8.43 1.52 1.67
N GLU A 191 9.47 1.10 0.97
CA GLU A 191 10.55 0.25 1.47
C GLU A 191 11.84 0.56 0.71
N MET A 192 12.99 0.58 1.39
CA MET A 192 14.28 0.91 0.77
C MET A 192 15.11 -0.32 0.39
N ASP A 193 14.89 -1.48 1.04
CA ASP A 193 15.74 -2.67 0.86
C ASP A 193 15.24 -3.57 -0.31
N PRO A 194 15.98 -3.66 -1.43
CA PRO A 194 15.52 -4.40 -2.62
C PRO A 194 15.38 -5.90 -2.39
N TRP A 195 16.14 -6.47 -1.43
CA TRP A 195 16.02 -7.89 -1.07
C TRP A 195 14.73 -8.13 -0.30
N VAL A 196 14.35 -7.24 0.64
CA VAL A 196 13.06 -7.31 1.33
C VAL A 196 11.90 -7.17 0.34
N ILE A 197 11.97 -6.22 -0.59
CA ILE A 197 10.96 -6.03 -1.63
C ILE A 197 10.75 -7.30 -2.47
N SER A 198 11.84 -7.88 -2.97
CA SER A 198 11.80 -9.01 -3.91
C SER A 198 11.59 -10.38 -3.26
N ASN A 199 12.06 -10.60 -2.01
CA ASN A 199 12.02 -11.91 -1.34
C ASN A 199 10.95 -11.99 -0.23
N VAL A 200 10.32 -10.87 0.14
CA VAL A 200 9.31 -10.81 1.21
C VAL A 200 8.06 -10.07 0.79
N LEU A 201 8.13 -8.77 0.48
CA LEU A 201 6.96 -7.92 0.25
C LEU A 201 6.14 -8.38 -0.96
N ARG A 202 6.76 -8.45 -2.14
CA ARG A 202 6.06 -8.87 -3.37
C ARG A 202 5.52 -10.31 -3.27
N PRO A 203 6.31 -11.32 -2.80
CA PRO A 203 5.77 -12.66 -2.54
C PRO A 203 4.62 -12.70 -1.52
N ASN A 204 4.59 -11.81 -0.52
CA ASN A 204 3.45 -11.69 0.40
C ASN A 204 2.20 -11.12 -0.28
N LEU A 205 2.35 -10.12 -1.16
CA LEU A 205 1.25 -9.54 -1.93
C LEU A 205 0.66 -10.53 -2.95
N GLU A 206 1.52 -11.27 -3.65
CA GLU A 206 1.14 -12.38 -4.54
C GLU A 206 0.40 -13.49 -3.76
N TRP A 207 0.98 -13.97 -2.66
CA TRP A 207 0.37 -14.99 -1.80
C TRP A 207 -0.96 -14.57 -1.18
N THR A 208 -1.12 -13.28 -0.86
CA THR A 208 -2.38 -12.76 -0.33
C THR A 208 -3.44 -12.55 -1.42
N GLY A 209 -3.02 -12.30 -2.66
CA GLY A 209 -3.88 -12.01 -3.80
C GLY A 209 -4.19 -10.51 -3.93
N PHE A 210 -3.24 -9.66 -3.52
CA PHE A 210 -3.42 -8.21 -3.37
C PHE A 210 -2.44 -7.38 -4.21
N LEU A 211 -1.61 -8.01 -5.05
CA LEU A 211 -0.62 -7.30 -5.87
C LEU A 211 -1.25 -6.23 -6.78
N ASP A 212 -2.42 -6.53 -7.37
CA ASP A 212 -3.11 -5.64 -8.31
C ASP A 212 -3.69 -4.35 -7.68
N VAL A 213 -3.71 -4.28 -6.34
CA VAL A 213 -4.15 -3.11 -5.54
C VAL A 213 -3.01 -2.53 -4.68
N SER A 214 -1.76 -2.80 -5.09
CA SER A 214 -0.56 -2.47 -4.33
C SER A 214 0.49 -1.76 -5.18
N VAL A 215 0.88 -0.54 -4.79
CA VAL A 215 2.00 0.21 -5.38
C VAL A 215 3.21 0.05 -4.47
N ILE A 216 4.37 -0.34 -5.00
CA ILE A 216 5.62 -0.46 -4.22
C ILE A 216 6.58 0.64 -4.65
N HIS A 217 7.04 1.44 -3.70
CA HIS A 217 8.01 2.52 -3.88
C HIS A 217 9.37 2.09 -3.32
N PRO A 218 10.35 1.71 -4.17
CA PRO A 218 11.64 1.18 -3.76
C PRO A 218 12.62 2.30 -3.35
N VAL A 219 12.25 3.08 -2.32
CA VAL A 219 12.93 4.31 -1.91
C VAL A 219 12.97 4.45 -0.38
N ARG A 220 13.86 5.34 0.09
CA ARG A 220 13.82 5.82 1.47
C ARG A 220 12.56 6.63 1.75
N VAL A 221 12.02 6.53 2.97
CA VAL A 221 10.80 7.22 3.38
C VAL A 221 11.01 8.74 3.35
N GLU A 222 12.18 9.19 3.77
CA GLU A 222 12.58 10.59 3.75
C GLU A 222 12.49 11.14 2.31
N SER A 223 13.12 10.45 1.36
CA SER A 223 13.09 10.80 -0.08
C SER A 223 11.74 10.60 -0.77
N PHE A 224 10.81 9.86 -0.15
CA PHE A 224 9.41 9.76 -0.58
C PHE A 224 8.61 10.98 -0.09
N LEU A 225 8.81 11.39 1.18
CA LEU A 225 8.19 12.57 1.77
C LEU A 225 8.63 13.86 1.05
N ASP A 226 9.91 13.97 0.69
CA ASP A 226 10.46 15.08 -0.11
C ASP A 226 9.83 15.19 -1.52
N GLN A 227 9.21 14.11 -2.02
CA GLN A 227 8.52 14.03 -3.31
C GLN A 227 6.99 13.88 -3.17
N ALA A 228 6.43 14.10 -1.98
CA ALA A 228 5.04 13.79 -1.65
C ALA A 228 3.99 14.30 -2.66
N GLU A 229 4.13 15.54 -3.14
CA GLU A 229 3.22 16.16 -4.12
C GLU A 229 3.02 15.30 -5.38
N ARG A 230 4.08 14.60 -5.82
CA ARG A 230 4.08 13.71 -6.98
C ARG A 230 3.25 12.42 -6.77
N PHE A 231 3.17 11.94 -5.53
CA PHE A 231 2.45 10.71 -5.15
C PHE A 231 1.01 10.98 -4.69
N VAL A 232 0.74 12.23 -4.30
CA VAL A 232 -0.59 12.80 -4.02
C VAL A 232 -1.32 13.05 -5.34
N GLY A 233 -0.71 13.79 -6.27
CA GLY A 233 -1.20 13.98 -7.63
C GLY A 233 -2.66 14.46 -7.71
N SER A 234 -3.43 13.85 -8.63
CA SER A 234 -4.88 14.07 -8.78
C SER A 234 -5.72 13.42 -7.67
N ASP A 235 -5.17 12.43 -6.99
CA ASP A 235 -5.92 11.48 -6.16
C ASP A 235 -5.94 11.90 -4.68
N GLY A 236 -5.30 13.04 -4.38
CA GLY A 236 -5.34 13.72 -3.10
C GLY A 236 -4.46 13.07 -2.01
N PRO A 237 -4.61 13.55 -0.76
CA PRO A 237 -3.99 12.95 0.41
C PRO A 237 -4.40 11.48 0.62
N PHE A 238 -3.70 10.77 1.50
CA PHE A 238 -4.06 9.40 1.86
C PHE A 238 -5.10 9.38 2.98
N ASP A 239 -6.12 8.51 2.90
CA ASP A 239 -7.09 8.31 3.98
C ASP A 239 -6.41 7.74 5.24
N TYR A 240 -5.38 6.92 5.05
CA TYR A 240 -4.66 6.24 6.12
C TYR A 240 -3.14 6.25 5.89
N ILE A 241 -2.37 6.42 6.97
CA ILE A 241 -0.92 6.31 6.95
C ILE A 241 -0.47 5.43 8.13
N SER A 242 0.35 4.40 7.90
CA SER A 242 1.11 3.72 8.95
C SER A 242 2.56 4.18 8.95
N VAL A 243 3.09 4.36 10.16
CA VAL A 243 4.44 4.85 10.43
C VAL A 243 5.08 3.87 11.42
N THR A 244 5.81 2.87 10.89
CA THR A 244 6.43 1.80 11.71
C THR A 244 7.96 1.74 11.55
N PRO A 245 8.70 2.84 11.82
CA PRO A 245 10.14 2.88 11.63
C PRO A 245 10.89 1.93 12.59
N PRO A 246 12.08 1.45 12.19
CA PRO A 246 12.99 0.76 13.10
C PRO A 246 13.43 1.71 14.23
N TYR A 247 12.98 1.44 15.46
CA TYR A 247 13.03 2.38 16.61
C TYR A 247 14.40 3.03 16.91
N THR A 248 15.51 2.44 16.45
CA THR A 248 16.89 2.87 16.75
C THR A 248 17.56 3.67 15.63
N GLN A 249 16.88 3.88 14.49
CA GLN A 249 17.50 4.43 13.27
C GLN A 249 16.81 5.70 12.75
N VAL A 250 15.80 6.22 13.46
CA VAL A 250 14.94 7.32 13.00
C VAL A 250 14.69 8.32 14.12
N ASP A 251 14.82 9.61 13.84
CA ASP A 251 14.36 10.67 14.72
C ASP A 251 12.86 10.92 14.52
N TYR A 252 12.07 10.58 15.54
CA TYR A 252 10.61 10.69 15.47
C TYR A 252 10.13 12.15 15.39
N GLY A 253 10.84 13.12 15.97
CA GLY A 253 10.48 14.53 15.88
C GLY A 253 10.57 15.04 14.45
N THR A 254 11.69 14.74 13.78
CA THR A 254 11.97 15.09 12.39
C THR A 254 11.02 14.38 11.43
N LEU A 255 10.81 13.08 11.59
CA LEU A 255 9.88 12.31 10.75
C LEU A 255 8.44 12.82 10.87
N MET A 256 7.95 13.05 12.11
CA MET A 256 6.61 13.59 12.31
C MET A 256 6.50 15.03 11.84
N ALA A 257 7.57 15.84 11.91
CA ALA A 257 7.60 17.17 11.32
C ALA A 257 7.51 17.12 9.79
N GLN A 258 8.26 16.25 9.10
CA GLN A 258 8.13 16.06 7.65
C GLN A 258 6.72 15.63 7.27
N ILE A 259 6.16 14.61 7.93
CA ILE A 259 4.78 14.15 7.70
C ILE A 259 3.76 15.28 7.95
N SER A 260 3.93 16.06 9.02
CA SER A 260 2.99 17.13 9.38
C SER A 260 2.90 18.29 8.38
N ASN A 261 3.95 18.48 7.56
CA ASN A 261 4.01 19.51 6.52
C ASN A 261 3.85 18.92 5.10
N SER A 262 3.59 17.62 4.97
CA SER A 262 3.57 16.90 3.70
C SER A 262 2.15 16.80 3.12
N ALA A 263 2.03 16.99 1.80
CA ALA A 263 0.76 16.90 1.08
C ALA A 263 0.05 15.53 1.18
N ILE A 264 0.70 14.49 1.71
CA ILE A 264 0.07 13.18 1.99
C ILE A 264 -1.01 13.25 3.09
N VAL A 265 -1.04 14.32 3.89
CA VAL A 265 -1.98 14.50 5.02
C VAL A 265 -3.08 15.50 4.66
N GLY A 266 -4.34 15.05 4.70
CA GLY A 266 -5.54 15.87 4.57
C GLY A 266 -6.34 15.93 5.87
N GLU A 267 -7.39 16.75 5.93
CA GLU A 267 -8.19 16.95 7.15
C GLU A 267 -8.92 15.68 7.65
N ASP A 268 -9.20 14.74 6.75
CA ASP A 268 -9.85 13.45 7.03
C ASP A 268 -8.89 12.26 7.22
N THR A 269 -7.57 12.47 7.05
CA THR A 269 -6.53 11.42 7.16
C THR A 269 -6.41 10.87 8.59
N PHE A 270 -6.16 9.57 8.73
CA PHE A 270 -5.75 8.93 9.99
C PHE A 270 -4.29 8.45 9.93
N ILE A 271 -3.48 8.77 10.94
CA ILE A 271 -2.07 8.36 11.01
C ILE A 271 -1.85 7.46 12.22
N VAL A 272 -1.36 6.24 11.98
CA VAL A 272 -0.99 5.24 12.99
C VAL A 272 0.52 5.23 13.17
N VAL A 273 1.02 5.56 14.36
CA VAL A 273 2.46 5.63 14.65
C VAL A 273 2.85 4.63 15.73
N GLU A 274 3.81 3.76 15.43
CA GLU A 274 4.45 2.88 16.42
C GLU A 274 5.80 3.46 16.87
N TYR A 275 5.94 3.70 18.18
CA TYR A 275 7.11 4.37 18.75
C TYR A 275 7.53 3.81 20.12
N PRO A 276 8.78 3.99 20.57
CA PRO A 276 9.24 3.43 21.85
C PRO A 276 8.82 4.29 23.05
N LEU A 277 8.72 3.67 24.23
CA LEU A 277 8.27 4.27 25.51
C LEU A 277 9.03 5.53 26.00
N ARG A 278 10.17 5.89 25.38
CA ARG A 278 11.01 7.04 25.77
C ARG A 278 11.13 8.08 24.64
N THR A 279 10.03 8.32 23.94
CA THR A 279 9.92 9.32 22.88
C THR A 279 8.69 10.16 23.14
N ASP A 280 8.88 11.47 23.30
CA ASP A 280 7.79 12.42 23.47
C ASP A 280 7.16 12.74 22.10
N MET A 281 5.87 12.46 21.97
CA MET A 281 5.12 12.62 20.72
C MET A 281 4.14 13.79 20.84
N LEU A 282 4.18 14.72 19.89
CA LEU A 282 3.30 15.90 19.83
C LEU A 282 1.80 15.52 19.86
N ASP A 283 0.93 16.38 20.40
CA ASP A 283 -0.52 16.13 20.46
C ASP A 283 -1.28 16.44 19.16
N SER A 284 -0.57 16.91 18.13
CA SER A 284 -1.08 17.12 16.77
C SER A 284 -0.06 16.68 15.71
N CYS A 285 -0.53 16.51 14.48
CA CYS A 285 0.29 16.27 13.29
C CYS A 285 -0.39 16.97 12.10
N GLY A 286 0.14 18.12 11.68
CA GLY A 286 -0.50 18.96 10.67
C GLY A 286 -1.86 19.46 11.15
N CYS A 287 -2.89 19.28 10.32
CA CYS A 287 -4.28 19.57 10.68
C CYS A 287 -4.91 18.58 11.69
N LEU A 288 -4.28 17.41 11.90
CA LEU A 288 -4.80 16.31 12.70
C LEU A 288 -4.48 16.44 14.20
N VAL A 289 -5.32 15.84 15.04
CA VAL A 289 -5.14 15.77 16.50
C VAL A 289 -4.90 14.34 16.95
N LYS A 290 -4.16 14.14 18.05
CA LYS A 290 -3.99 12.84 18.68
C LYS A 290 -5.34 12.37 19.25
N ILE A 291 -5.94 11.36 18.63
CA ILE A 291 -7.21 10.75 19.05
C ILE A 291 -6.96 9.69 20.12
N LYS A 292 -5.86 8.93 19.97
CA LYS A 292 -5.51 7.88 20.91
C LYS A 292 -4.01 7.75 21.11
N ASP A 293 -3.64 7.38 22.32
CA ASP A 293 -2.32 6.94 22.73
C ASP A 293 -2.52 5.66 23.58
N ARG A 294 -1.72 4.62 23.34
CA ARG A 294 -1.78 3.35 24.07
C ARG A 294 -0.41 2.70 24.18
N ARG A 295 0.00 2.42 25.41
CA ARG A 295 1.21 1.65 25.75
C ARG A 295 0.98 0.14 25.59
N PHE A 296 1.92 -0.53 24.93
CA PHE A 296 2.05 -1.97 24.80
C PHE A 296 3.45 -2.41 25.25
N GLY A 297 3.62 -2.54 26.58
CA GLY A 297 4.89 -2.95 27.20
C GLY A 297 6.00 -1.89 27.10
N ARG A 298 6.88 -2.02 26.09
CA ARG A 298 7.97 -1.08 25.74
C ARG A 298 7.64 -0.18 24.53
N THR A 299 6.53 -0.46 23.86
CA THR A 299 6.05 0.23 22.66
C THR A 299 4.86 1.11 23.01
N HIS A 300 4.63 2.18 22.27
CA HIS A 300 3.40 2.95 22.22
C HIS A 300 2.82 2.94 20.80
N LEU A 301 1.50 3.09 20.74
CA LEU A 301 0.71 3.23 19.53
C LEU A 301 -0.08 4.53 19.65
N ALA A 302 0.34 5.55 18.90
CA ALA A 302 -0.44 6.76 18.70
C ALA A 302 -1.33 6.62 17.46
N ILE A 303 -2.53 7.19 17.53
CA ILE A 303 -3.41 7.37 16.37
C ILE A 303 -3.81 8.85 16.34
N TYR A 304 -3.35 9.54 15.32
CA TYR A 304 -3.78 10.87 14.94
C TYR A 304 -4.93 10.78 13.95
N GLY A 305 -5.77 11.80 13.92
CA GLY A 305 -6.81 11.89 12.91
C GLY A 305 -7.68 13.13 13.04
N PRO A 306 -8.85 13.14 12.38
CA PRO A 306 -9.66 14.32 12.22
C PRO A 306 -10.23 14.83 13.55
N LYS A 307 -10.42 16.15 13.66
CA LYS A 307 -10.98 16.79 14.86
C LYS A 307 -12.37 16.25 15.21
N TRP A 308 -13.18 15.85 14.22
CA TRP A 308 -14.48 15.22 14.43
C TRP A 308 -14.40 13.79 15.03
N ALA A 309 -13.31 13.07 14.79
CA ALA A 309 -13.10 11.72 15.28
C ALA A 309 -12.54 11.68 16.73
N GLN A 310 -12.10 12.83 17.25
CA GLN A 310 -11.67 12.96 18.64
C GLN A 310 -12.89 12.92 19.59
N LYS A 311 -13.14 11.75 20.20
CA LYS A 311 -14.12 11.62 21.28
C LYS A 311 -13.72 12.55 22.44
N LYS A 312 -14.59 13.52 22.76
CA LYS A 312 -14.44 14.39 23.95
C LYS A 312 -14.13 13.52 25.17
N ARG A 313 -12.95 13.72 25.78
CA ARG A 313 -12.67 13.19 27.12
C ARG A 313 -13.74 13.74 28.07
N LYS A 314 -14.30 12.91 28.94
CA LYS A 314 -14.98 13.42 30.15
C LYS A 314 -13.87 13.98 31.06
N SER A 315 -13.61 15.28 30.95
CA SER A 315 -12.76 15.99 31.90
C SER A 315 -13.42 16.02 33.29
N GLU A 316 -12.62 15.69 34.29
CA GLU A 316 -12.74 15.96 35.72
C GLU A 316 -14.12 16.41 36.28
N LYS A 317 -15.08 15.49 36.35
CA LYS A 317 -16.21 15.60 37.32
C LYS A 317 -15.78 15.18 38.73
N THR A 318 -14.74 15.81 39.29
CA THR A 318 -14.24 15.47 40.64
C THR A 318 -13.63 16.64 41.44
N LEU A 319 -13.85 17.91 41.04
CA LEU A 319 -13.32 19.09 41.74
C LEU A 319 -14.38 20.19 41.99
N GLN A 320 -15.63 19.83 42.25
CA GLN A 320 -16.71 20.75 42.70
C GLN A 320 -17.67 20.12 43.74
N ASN A 321 -17.27 19.05 44.44
CA ASN A 321 -18.10 18.33 45.41
C ASN A 321 -17.39 18.13 46.76
N THR A 322 -16.84 19.21 47.31
CA THR A 322 -16.45 19.36 48.73
C THR A 322 -16.65 20.82 49.15
N GLU A 323 -17.91 21.15 49.41
CA GLU A 323 -18.30 22.16 50.41
C GLU A 323 -18.68 21.40 51.68
#